data_AF-A0A8U0RHV9-F1
#
_entry.id   AF-A0A8U0RHV9-F1
#
_cell.length_a   1.000
_cell.length_b   1.000
_cell.length_c   1.000
_cell.angle_alpha   90.00
_cell.angle_beta   90.00
_cell.angle_gamma   90.00
#
_symmetry.space_group_name_H-M   'P 1'
#
loop_
_entity.id
_entity.type
_entity.pdbx_description
1 polymer ?
#
loop_
_entity_poly.entity_id
_entity_poly.type
_entity_poly.pdbx_seq_one_letter_code
_entity_poly.pdbx_strand_id
1 'polypeptide(L)'
;MKMLHLQHRARLERRMVGSTNRWRFPREAFSGDLLGLSQMCKALNVDFEEVLKNPDRLCISQIQKIFSGNLKNKTIPSGEADVILTCLGSKWQLHQPQLFQSETLAKLFLMALAQGTTSPTKELERLLRAHLRGNVKERPPIKKMIISLKINDPLVTKVAFATALKNLYLSEVEINSNDVLGVLASAHILQLSSLFQRCVAMMMNGLMPSTIKDFYLAGCKYKEEQLTTACEKWLEMNLVPLVGTQIHLRKIPQELLHKVLRSPRLFTFNEFHLLKTLLLWVFLQLNHKIQTVPVHETVLAFFKSFPKKHSFLDQDAGQGLVPLFLCLRLHGIIKGKNLEELRHINFFPETWLIRVTANHYHARVKHTDLGFPSLLYEHGPVSLRTERLVKYEIRAQTLVDGKWQEFRTNQITQKFGFVKPSCKSHALKVQTVGIPIYASFSFIFPTS
;
A
#
# COMPACT_ATOMS: atom_id res chain seq x y z
N MET A 1 36.23 16.30 19.20
CA MET A 1 34.89 16.92 19.27
C MET A 1 34.33 17.03 17.86
N LYS A 2 33.26 16.27 17.57
CA LYS A 2 32.51 16.30 16.32
C LYS A 2 31.52 17.48 16.38
N MET A 3 31.59 18.41 15.44
CA MET A 3 30.49 19.33 15.15
C MET A 3 29.84 18.97 13.81
N LEU A 4 28.51 18.99 13.86
CA LEU A 4 27.54 18.46 12.92
C LEU A 4 27.56 19.21 11.58
N HIS A 5 27.61 18.45 10.48
CA HIS A 5 27.31 18.96 9.14
C HIS A 5 25.80 18.94 8.92
N LEU A 6 25.15 20.11 8.96
CA LEU A 6 23.82 20.31 8.36
C LEU A 6 24.00 20.44 6.84
N GLN A 7 23.42 19.51 6.08
CA GLN A 7 23.30 19.62 4.62
C GLN A 7 22.19 20.62 4.28
N HIS A 8 22.59 21.84 3.92
CA HIS A 8 21.70 22.79 3.27
C HIS A 8 21.53 22.38 1.79
N ARG A 9 20.28 22.13 1.37
CA ARG A 9 19.89 21.93 -0.03
C ARG A 9 20.40 23.09 -0.88
N ALA A 10 21.20 22.78 -1.91
CA ALA A 10 21.66 23.76 -2.89
C ALA A 10 20.50 24.22 -3.78
N ARG A 11 20.26 25.53 -3.80
CA ARG A 11 19.40 26.25 -4.75
C ARG A 11 19.97 26.10 -6.17
N LEU A 12 19.09 25.87 -7.14
CA LEU A 12 19.36 25.91 -8.57
C LEU A 12 19.41 27.37 -9.04
N GLU A 13 20.58 28.00 -8.99
CA GLU A 13 20.83 29.26 -9.70
C GLU A 13 22.09 29.14 -10.57
N ARG A 14 21.99 29.68 -11.79
CA ARG A 14 23.05 29.63 -12.82
C ARG A 14 24.28 30.41 -12.37
N ARG A 15 25.44 29.76 -12.37
CA ARG A 15 26.74 30.41 -12.19
C ARG A 15 27.39 30.59 -13.56
N MET A 16 27.49 31.83 -14.03
CA MET A 16 28.44 32.17 -15.11
C MET A 16 29.84 32.24 -14.53
N VAL A 17 30.79 31.55 -15.16
CA VAL A 17 32.23 31.71 -14.86
C VAL A 17 32.97 31.83 -16.18
N GLY A 18 33.62 32.98 -16.40
CA GLY A 18 34.67 33.16 -17.41
C GLY A 18 34.31 34.00 -18.64
N SER A 19 35.26 34.83 -19.06
CA SER A 19 35.18 35.84 -20.12
C SER A 19 35.82 35.41 -21.45
N THR A 20 35.84 34.11 -21.79
CA THR A 20 36.28 33.66 -23.13
C THR A 20 35.40 32.54 -23.68
N ASN A 21 34.74 32.84 -24.81
CA ASN A 21 33.96 31.91 -25.63
C ASN A 21 34.87 30.90 -26.35
N ARG A 22 35.32 29.85 -25.67
CA ARG A 22 35.89 28.67 -26.34
C ARG A 22 35.14 27.42 -25.92
N TRP A 23 34.14 27.07 -26.73
CA TRP A 23 33.51 25.75 -26.75
C TRP A 23 34.60 24.68 -26.89
N ARG A 24 34.84 23.91 -25.84
CA ARG A 24 35.61 22.67 -25.96
C ARG A 24 34.61 21.53 -26.03
N PHE A 25 34.56 20.86 -27.18
CA PHE A 25 33.86 19.59 -27.29
C PHE A 25 34.59 18.50 -26.48
N PRO A 26 33.87 17.51 -25.94
CA PRO A 26 34.48 16.34 -25.32
C PRO A 26 35.45 15.65 -26.28
N ARG A 27 36.52 15.05 -25.77
CA ARG A 27 37.54 14.32 -26.57
C ARG A 27 37.03 12.99 -27.14
N GLU A 28 35.83 12.55 -26.75
CA GLU A 28 35.18 11.36 -27.26
C GLU A 28 34.30 11.73 -28.46
N ALA A 29 34.41 10.95 -29.55
CA ALA A 29 33.60 11.15 -30.73
C ALA A 29 32.11 11.01 -30.38
N PHE A 30 31.36 12.10 -30.50
CA PHE A 30 29.91 12.09 -30.30
C PHE A 30 29.26 11.34 -31.48
N SER A 31 28.86 10.08 -31.26
CA SER A 31 28.42 9.17 -32.34
C SER A 31 26.95 9.35 -32.78
N GLY A 32 26.38 10.54 -32.61
CA GLY A 32 24.97 10.81 -32.92
C GLY A 32 24.80 12.01 -33.82
N ASP A 33 24.01 11.85 -34.89
CA ASP A 33 23.52 12.96 -35.71
C ASP A 33 22.57 13.84 -34.88
N LEU A 34 23.13 14.85 -34.23
CA LEU A 34 22.40 15.81 -33.39
C LEU A 34 21.36 16.61 -34.17
N LEU A 35 21.61 16.84 -35.46
CA LEU A 35 20.69 17.58 -36.33
C LEU A 35 19.50 16.69 -36.70
N GLY A 36 19.76 15.45 -37.12
CA GLY A 36 18.72 14.45 -37.38
C GLY A 36 17.86 14.16 -36.15
N LEU A 37 18.49 14.03 -34.98
CA LEU A 37 17.78 13.82 -33.71
C LEU A 37 16.89 15.01 -33.33
N SER A 38 17.37 16.25 -33.50
CA SER A 38 16.61 17.46 -33.22
C SER A 38 15.42 17.63 -34.17
N GLN A 39 15.63 17.37 -35.47
CA GLN A 39 14.56 17.42 -36.48
C GLN A 39 13.50 16.35 -36.23
N MET A 40 13.91 15.14 -35.87
CA MET A 40 13.00 14.06 -35.47
C MET A 40 12.19 14.41 -34.20
N CYS A 41 12.83 14.95 -33.16
CA CYS A 41 12.15 15.35 -31.92
C CYS A 41 11.11 16.46 -32.17
N LYS A 42 11.43 17.42 -33.05
CA LYS A 42 10.49 18.46 -33.48
C LYS A 42 9.32 17.89 -34.30
N ALA A 43 9.57 16.96 -35.21
CA ALA A 43 8.52 16.33 -36.01
C ALA A 43 7.58 15.46 -35.17
N LEU A 44 8.10 14.84 -34.10
CA LEU A 44 7.35 13.92 -33.24
C LEU A 44 6.84 14.56 -31.94
N ASN A 45 7.09 15.85 -31.73
CA ASN A 45 6.76 16.62 -30.53
C ASN A 45 7.24 15.96 -29.22
N VAL A 46 8.49 15.50 -29.22
CA VAL A 46 9.16 14.84 -28.09
C VAL A 46 10.21 15.77 -27.49
N ASP A 47 10.35 15.77 -26.16
CA ASP A 47 11.36 16.58 -25.46
C ASP A 47 12.79 16.10 -25.78
N PHE A 48 13.51 16.96 -26.51
CA PHE A 48 14.88 16.73 -26.95
C PHE A 48 15.87 16.52 -25.78
N GLU A 49 15.66 17.19 -24.65
CA GLU A 49 16.53 17.05 -23.47
C GLU A 49 16.31 15.73 -22.74
N GLU A 50 15.10 15.17 -22.80
CA GLU A 50 14.83 13.81 -22.31
C GLU A 50 15.47 12.75 -23.22
N VAL A 51 15.43 12.97 -24.53
CA VAL A 51 16.00 12.09 -25.56
C VAL A 51 17.52 11.97 -25.44
N LEU A 52 18.22 13.09 -25.22
CA LEU A 52 19.67 13.11 -25.07
C LEU A 52 20.17 12.33 -23.85
N LYS A 53 19.35 12.20 -22.80
CA LYS A 53 19.71 11.45 -21.59
C LYS A 53 19.62 9.95 -21.76
N ASN A 54 18.80 9.44 -22.69
CA ASN A 54 18.59 8.00 -22.86
C ASN A 54 18.02 7.64 -24.26
N PRO A 55 18.85 7.63 -25.32
CA PRO A 55 18.40 7.44 -26.70
C PRO A 55 17.72 6.08 -26.95
N ASP A 56 18.13 5.03 -26.23
CA ASP A 56 17.58 3.67 -26.37
C ASP A 56 16.11 3.55 -25.94
N ARG A 57 15.67 4.41 -25.01
CA ARG A 57 14.30 4.41 -24.47
C ARG A 57 13.25 4.79 -25.51
N LEU A 58 13.62 5.62 -26.49
CA LEU A 58 12.74 6.06 -27.57
C LEU A 58 12.58 5.01 -28.66
N CYS A 59 13.65 4.30 -29.00
CA CYS A 59 13.57 3.19 -29.93
C CYS A 59 12.60 2.12 -29.40
N ILE A 60 12.71 1.78 -28.10
CA ILE A 60 11.82 0.83 -27.45
C ILE A 60 10.37 1.33 -27.41
N SER A 61 10.13 2.60 -27.07
CA SER A 61 8.76 3.15 -26.97
C SER A 61 8.07 3.30 -28.34
N GLN A 62 8.81 3.63 -29.39
CA GLN A 62 8.30 3.70 -30.77
C GLN A 62 7.98 2.30 -31.31
N ILE A 63 8.85 1.33 -31.07
CA ILE A 63 8.63 -0.06 -31.44
C ILE A 63 7.46 -0.66 -30.66
N GLN A 64 7.36 -0.34 -29.37
CA GLN A 64 6.19 -0.68 -28.55
C GLN A 64 4.91 -0.13 -29.14
N LYS A 65 4.87 1.13 -29.62
CA LYS A 65 3.69 1.68 -30.29
C LYS A 65 3.36 0.94 -31.60
N ILE A 66 4.37 0.61 -32.41
CA ILE A 66 4.19 -0.11 -33.69
C ILE A 66 3.66 -1.53 -33.49
N PHE A 67 4.19 -2.28 -32.51
CA PHE A 67 3.73 -3.63 -32.22
C PHE A 67 2.44 -3.66 -31.40
N SER A 68 2.27 -2.77 -30.41
CA SER A 68 1.04 -2.71 -29.58
C SER A 68 -0.19 -2.27 -30.37
N GLY A 69 -0.03 -1.47 -31.43
CA GLY A 69 -1.13 -1.09 -32.32
C GLY A 69 -1.60 -2.22 -33.24
N ASN A 70 -0.71 -3.13 -33.63
CA ASN A 70 -0.97 -4.17 -34.63
C ASN A 70 -1.25 -5.57 -34.06
N LEU A 71 -0.81 -5.87 -32.82
CA LEU A 71 -0.94 -7.22 -32.25
C LEU A 71 -2.21 -7.45 -31.41
N LYS A 72 -2.88 -6.40 -30.94
CA LYS A 72 -3.96 -6.56 -29.93
C LYS A 72 -5.13 -7.44 -30.38
N ASN A 73 -5.32 -7.65 -31.68
CA ASN A 73 -6.50 -8.35 -32.23
C ASN A 73 -6.20 -9.47 -33.25
N LYS A 74 -4.95 -9.96 -33.38
CA LYS A 74 -4.66 -11.05 -34.32
C LYS A 74 -4.04 -12.24 -33.60
N THR A 75 -4.77 -13.36 -33.59
CA THR A 75 -4.23 -14.70 -33.34
C THR A 75 -3.05 -14.92 -34.27
N ILE A 76 -1.83 -14.80 -33.74
CA ILE A 76 -0.62 -15.14 -34.47
C ILE A 76 -0.66 -16.66 -34.69
N PRO A 77 -0.51 -17.14 -35.94
CA PRO A 77 -0.49 -18.56 -36.21
C PRO A 77 0.66 -19.21 -35.44
N SER A 78 0.43 -20.44 -34.99
CA SER A 78 1.34 -21.34 -34.28
C SER A 78 2.65 -21.56 -35.07
N GLY A 79 3.51 -20.56 -35.12
CA GLY A 79 4.86 -20.65 -35.65
C GLY A 79 5.82 -21.22 -34.61
N GLU A 80 6.96 -21.74 -35.07
CA GLU A 80 8.04 -22.12 -34.16
C GLU A 80 8.55 -20.90 -33.38
N ALA A 81 8.91 -21.09 -32.11
CA ALA A 81 9.45 -20.02 -31.28
C ALA A 81 10.86 -19.58 -31.76
N ASP A 82 11.00 -18.28 -32.00
CA ASP A 82 12.23 -17.66 -32.53
C ASP A 82 13.22 -17.26 -31.44
N VAL A 83 12.78 -17.18 -30.17
CA VAL A 83 13.59 -16.71 -29.03
C VAL A 83 13.51 -17.68 -27.85
N ILE A 84 14.66 -17.97 -27.24
CA ILE A 84 14.77 -18.77 -26.01
C ILE A 84 15.24 -17.86 -24.87
N LEU A 85 14.38 -17.66 -23.88
CA LEU A 85 14.72 -16.99 -22.63
C LEU A 85 15.23 -18.01 -21.60
N THR A 86 16.43 -17.80 -21.08
CA THR A 86 17.01 -18.58 -19.99
C THR A 86 16.89 -17.81 -18.68
N CYS A 87 16.08 -18.32 -17.76
CA CYS A 87 15.94 -17.77 -16.41
C CYS A 87 15.37 -18.81 -15.44
N LEU A 88 15.63 -18.64 -14.13
CA LEU A 88 15.16 -19.57 -13.08
C LEU A 88 15.54 -21.04 -13.35
N GLY A 89 16.73 -21.28 -13.93
CA GLY A 89 17.19 -22.62 -14.33
C GLY A 89 16.31 -23.30 -15.38
N SER A 90 15.48 -22.55 -16.12
CA SER A 90 14.53 -23.07 -17.11
C SER A 90 14.71 -22.35 -18.45
N LYS A 91 14.27 -22.98 -19.53
CA LYS A 91 14.27 -22.42 -20.89
C LYS A 91 12.83 -22.14 -21.31
N TRP A 92 12.54 -20.89 -21.66
CA TRP A 92 11.22 -20.44 -22.07
C TRP A 92 11.23 -20.08 -23.55
N GLN A 93 10.33 -20.68 -24.31
CA GLN A 93 10.19 -20.45 -25.74
C GLN A 93 9.22 -19.30 -25.98
N LEU A 94 9.68 -18.24 -26.65
CA LEU A 94 8.94 -17.01 -26.86
C LEU A 94 8.99 -16.57 -28.33
N HIS A 95 7.99 -15.79 -28.73
CA HIS A 95 7.91 -15.19 -30.07
C HIS A 95 8.42 -13.76 -30.04
N GLN A 96 9.28 -13.40 -30.99
CA GLN A 96 9.89 -12.07 -31.07
C GLN A 96 8.89 -10.91 -30.96
N PRO A 97 7.72 -10.92 -31.65
CA PRO A 97 6.78 -9.78 -31.57
C PRO A 97 6.27 -9.51 -30.15
N GLN A 98 6.17 -10.56 -29.32
CA GLN A 98 5.61 -10.45 -27.97
C GLN A 98 6.61 -9.93 -26.94
N LEU A 99 7.90 -10.02 -27.21
CA LEU A 99 8.93 -9.52 -26.31
C LEU A 99 8.82 -8.00 -26.11
N PHE A 100 8.35 -7.28 -27.12
CA PHE A 100 8.21 -5.83 -27.06
C PHE A 100 7.11 -5.37 -26.11
N GLN A 101 6.20 -6.25 -25.70
CA GLN A 101 5.23 -5.91 -24.64
C GLN A 101 5.91 -5.73 -23.26
N SER A 102 7.11 -6.30 -23.07
CA SER A 102 7.93 -6.15 -21.87
C SER A 102 9.13 -5.25 -22.16
N GLU A 103 9.29 -4.17 -21.40
CA GLU A 103 10.44 -3.29 -21.57
C GLU A 103 11.77 -4.01 -21.26
N THR A 104 11.78 -4.88 -20.24
CA THR A 104 12.96 -5.69 -19.89
C THR A 104 13.33 -6.68 -21.00
N LEU A 105 12.36 -7.44 -21.53
CA LEU A 105 12.64 -8.42 -22.57
C LEU A 105 13.03 -7.74 -23.90
N ALA A 106 12.39 -6.62 -24.23
CA ALA A 106 12.77 -5.81 -25.39
C ALA A 106 14.24 -5.36 -25.30
N LYS A 107 14.66 -4.82 -24.16
CA LYS A 107 16.06 -4.40 -23.94
C LYS A 107 17.03 -5.57 -24.10
N LEU A 108 16.75 -6.69 -23.44
CA LEU A 108 17.62 -7.87 -23.54
C LEU A 108 17.72 -8.41 -24.96
N PHE A 109 16.62 -8.41 -25.70
CA PHE A 109 16.60 -8.82 -27.09
C PHE A 109 17.43 -7.87 -27.97
N LEU A 110 17.29 -6.56 -27.79
CA LEU A 110 18.08 -5.56 -28.53
C LEU A 110 19.57 -5.64 -28.20
N MET A 111 19.94 -5.85 -26.93
CA MET A 111 21.33 -6.05 -26.52
C MET A 111 21.93 -7.31 -27.16
N ALA A 112 21.18 -8.40 -27.22
CA ALA A 112 21.63 -9.63 -27.87
C ALA A 112 21.81 -9.45 -29.39
N LEU A 113 20.95 -8.64 -30.04
CA LEU A 113 21.10 -8.29 -31.46
C LEU A 113 22.34 -7.43 -31.72
N ALA A 114 22.62 -6.46 -30.85
CA ALA A 114 23.77 -5.58 -30.95
C ALA A 114 25.12 -6.31 -30.80
N GLN A 115 25.18 -7.38 -30.01
CA GLN A 115 26.39 -8.20 -29.86
C GLN A 115 26.73 -9.02 -31.12
N GLY A 116 25.76 -9.20 -32.04
CA GLY A 116 25.94 -9.95 -33.28
C GLY A 116 26.19 -9.13 -34.53
N THR A 117 26.05 -7.79 -34.50
CA THR A 117 26.08 -6.94 -35.72
C THR A 117 26.58 -5.50 -35.46
N THR A 118 27.19 -4.87 -36.47
CA THR A 118 27.79 -3.52 -36.42
C THR A 118 26.79 -2.35 -36.44
N SER A 119 25.47 -2.58 -36.55
CA SER A 119 24.44 -1.54 -36.42
C SER A 119 23.06 -2.10 -35.99
N PRO A 120 22.71 -2.05 -34.69
CA PRO A 120 21.48 -2.67 -34.17
C PRO A 120 20.18 -2.08 -34.72
N THR A 121 20.17 -0.79 -35.06
CA THR A 121 19.01 -0.06 -35.60
C THR A 121 18.62 -0.49 -37.01
N LYS A 122 19.60 -0.73 -37.90
CA LYS A 122 19.33 -1.18 -39.28
C LYS A 122 18.75 -2.61 -39.33
N GLU A 123 19.18 -3.49 -38.44
CA GLU A 123 18.66 -4.85 -38.35
C GLU A 123 17.23 -4.88 -37.79
N LEU A 124 16.96 -4.03 -36.80
CA LEU A 124 15.63 -3.85 -36.24
C LEU A 124 14.64 -3.30 -37.27
N GLU A 125 15.06 -2.30 -38.06
CA GLU A 125 14.30 -1.82 -39.22
C GLU A 125 14.11 -2.90 -40.29
N ARG A 126 15.10 -3.77 -40.51
CA ARG A 126 14.99 -4.91 -41.43
C ARG A 126 13.94 -5.92 -40.96
N LEU A 127 13.96 -6.27 -39.66
CA LEU A 127 12.98 -7.18 -39.05
C LEU A 127 11.57 -6.57 -39.04
N LEU A 128 11.45 -5.27 -38.76
CA LEU A 128 10.19 -4.51 -38.84
C LEU A 128 9.65 -4.47 -40.28
N ARG A 129 10.50 -4.20 -41.28
CA ARG A 129 10.12 -4.22 -42.71
C ARG A 129 9.74 -5.62 -43.20
N ALA A 130 10.41 -6.66 -42.72
CA ALA A 130 10.10 -8.05 -43.08
C ALA A 130 8.72 -8.48 -42.55
N HIS A 131 8.32 -8.01 -41.37
CA HIS A 131 7.01 -8.32 -40.79
C HIS A 131 5.85 -7.56 -41.46
N LEU A 132 6.09 -6.34 -41.94
CA LEU A 132 5.11 -5.52 -42.67
C LEU A 132 4.83 -6.02 -44.10
N ARG A 133 5.76 -6.76 -44.73
CA ARG A 133 5.68 -7.09 -46.16
C ARG A 133 4.97 -8.39 -46.53
N GLY A 134 4.52 -9.21 -45.59
CA GLY A 134 3.66 -10.37 -45.90
C GLY A 134 4.16 -11.36 -46.96
N ASN A 135 5.44 -11.31 -47.35
CA ASN A 135 5.95 -12.13 -48.45
C ASN A 135 6.59 -13.40 -47.91
N VAL A 136 5.90 -14.50 -48.18
CA VAL A 136 6.37 -15.88 -48.07
C VAL A 136 7.49 -16.07 -49.09
N LYS A 137 8.73 -15.79 -48.68
CA LYS A 137 9.90 -16.45 -49.27
C LYS A 137 10.65 -17.12 -48.14
N GLU A 138 11.00 -18.37 -48.37
CA GLU A 138 11.60 -19.32 -47.43
C GLU A 138 12.57 -18.60 -46.49
N ARG A 139 12.18 -18.55 -45.21
CA ARG A 139 13.02 -17.94 -44.18
C ARG A 139 14.25 -18.83 -44.02
N PRO A 140 15.47 -18.30 -44.13
CA PRO A 140 16.66 -19.06 -43.73
C PRO A 140 16.48 -19.52 -42.28
N PRO A 141 17.06 -20.67 -41.87
CA PRO A 141 16.84 -21.23 -40.55
C PRO A 141 17.13 -20.15 -39.51
N ILE A 142 16.07 -19.68 -38.84
CA ILE A 142 16.18 -18.61 -37.86
C ILE A 142 17.04 -19.18 -36.75
N LYS A 143 18.28 -18.70 -36.64
CA LYS A 143 19.16 -19.04 -35.53
C LYS A 143 18.44 -18.56 -34.27
N LYS A 144 17.86 -19.50 -33.51
CA LYS A 144 17.08 -19.21 -32.30
C LYS A 144 17.91 -18.31 -31.39
N MET A 145 17.42 -17.09 -31.16
CA MET A 145 18.13 -16.11 -30.36
C MET A 145 18.03 -16.51 -28.89
N ILE A 146 19.15 -16.60 -28.19
CA ILE A 146 19.16 -16.95 -26.76
C ILE A 146 19.39 -15.68 -25.95
N ILE A 147 18.44 -15.36 -25.07
CA ILE A 147 18.53 -14.26 -24.11
C ILE A 147 18.57 -14.82 -22.69
N SER A 148 19.31 -14.18 -21.79
CA SER A 148 19.43 -14.60 -20.40
C SER A 148 18.97 -13.51 -19.44
N LEU A 149 18.14 -13.87 -18.47
CA LEU A 149 17.66 -12.98 -17.42
C LEU A 149 18.03 -13.57 -16.05
N LYS A 150 18.85 -12.84 -15.29
CA LYS A 150 19.20 -13.19 -13.91
C LYS A 150 18.19 -12.57 -12.96
N ILE A 151 17.59 -13.41 -12.10
CA ILE A 151 16.56 -13.01 -11.14
C ILE A 151 17.07 -13.33 -9.74
N ASN A 152 17.18 -12.29 -8.91
CA ASN A 152 17.62 -12.41 -7.51
C ASN A 152 16.47 -12.23 -6.50
N ASP A 153 15.25 -12.02 -6.99
CA ASP A 153 14.08 -11.80 -6.14
C ASP A 153 13.48 -13.14 -5.68
N PRO A 154 13.49 -13.46 -4.36
CA PRO A 154 12.98 -14.74 -3.85
C PRO A 154 11.46 -14.89 -3.99
N LEU A 155 10.72 -13.81 -4.22
CA LEU A 155 9.27 -13.88 -4.44
C LEU A 155 8.92 -14.42 -5.83
N VAL A 156 9.88 -14.45 -6.75
CA VAL A 156 9.64 -14.87 -8.14
C VAL A 156 9.74 -16.38 -8.25
N THR A 157 8.58 -17.04 -8.26
CA THR A 157 8.46 -18.48 -8.49
C THR A 157 8.34 -18.79 -9.98
N LYS A 158 8.68 -20.02 -10.39
CA LYS A 158 8.53 -20.46 -11.79
C LYS A 158 7.08 -20.35 -12.29
N VAL A 159 6.11 -20.70 -11.44
CA VAL A 159 4.68 -20.65 -11.76
C VAL A 159 4.24 -19.20 -11.97
N ALA A 160 4.57 -18.32 -11.04
CA ALA A 160 4.21 -16.91 -11.15
C ALA A 160 4.88 -16.23 -12.36
N PHE A 161 6.14 -16.58 -12.64
CA PHE A 161 6.86 -16.07 -13.80
C PHE A 161 6.22 -16.55 -15.12
N ALA A 162 5.80 -17.82 -15.19
CA ALA A 162 5.06 -18.35 -16.33
C ALA A 162 3.73 -17.60 -16.55
N THR A 163 2.99 -17.32 -15.48
CA THR A 163 1.75 -16.52 -15.53
C THR A 163 2.02 -15.11 -16.05
N ALA A 164 3.13 -14.48 -15.65
CA ALA A 164 3.52 -13.19 -16.19
C ALA A 164 3.91 -13.26 -17.68
N LEU A 165 4.61 -14.31 -18.13
CA LEU A 165 4.90 -14.52 -19.55
C LEU A 165 3.63 -14.81 -20.36
N LYS A 166 2.65 -15.51 -19.80
CA LYS A 166 1.34 -15.75 -20.43
C LYS A 166 0.62 -14.43 -20.75
N ASN A 167 0.86 -13.37 -19.95
CA ASN A 167 0.28 -12.04 -20.19
C ASN A 167 0.82 -11.36 -21.45
N LEU A 168 1.99 -11.78 -21.97
CA LEU A 168 2.49 -11.31 -23.26
C LEU A 168 1.62 -11.80 -24.43
N TYR A 169 0.85 -12.87 -24.24
CA TYR A 169 0.01 -13.47 -25.29
C TYR A 169 -1.47 -13.20 -25.07
N LEU A 170 -1.90 -13.04 -23.82
CA LEU A 170 -3.29 -12.87 -23.43
C LEU A 170 -3.46 -11.56 -22.65
N SER A 171 -4.38 -10.71 -23.11
CA SER A 171 -4.75 -9.47 -22.43
C SER A 171 -5.28 -9.71 -21.02
N GLU A 172 -6.07 -10.77 -20.83
CA GLU A 172 -6.69 -11.15 -19.57
C GLU A 172 -6.15 -12.50 -19.06
N VAL A 173 -5.10 -12.44 -18.26
CA VAL A 173 -4.63 -13.61 -17.52
C VAL A 173 -5.33 -13.67 -16.17
N GLU A 174 -5.86 -14.85 -15.84
CA GLU A 174 -6.36 -15.16 -14.50
C GLU A 174 -5.19 -15.27 -13.52
N ILE A 175 -5.26 -14.51 -12.43
CA ILE A 175 -4.23 -14.48 -11.39
C ILE A 175 -4.78 -15.19 -10.17
N ASN A 176 -4.13 -16.27 -9.76
CA ASN A 176 -4.47 -16.99 -8.53
C ASN A 176 -4.14 -16.13 -7.32
N SER A 177 -5.06 -16.04 -6.35
CA SER A 177 -4.88 -15.29 -5.11
C SER A 177 -3.65 -15.75 -4.30
N ASN A 178 -3.28 -17.03 -4.39
CA ASN A 178 -2.10 -17.56 -3.70
C ASN A 178 -0.77 -17.13 -4.35
N ASP A 179 -0.77 -16.91 -5.66
CA ASP A 179 0.43 -16.60 -6.45
C ASP A 179 0.59 -15.10 -6.72
N VAL A 180 -0.39 -14.27 -6.34
CA VAL A 180 -0.46 -12.84 -6.66
C VAL A 180 0.81 -12.07 -6.29
N LEU A 181 1.46 -12.43 -5.17
CA LEU A 181 2.75 -11.85 -4.75
C LEU A 181 3.88 -12.16 -5.74
N GLY A 182 4.00 -13.40 -6.17
CA GLY A 182 5.01 -13.80 -7.15
C GLY A 182 4.73 -13.23 -8.53
N VAL A 183 3.45 -13.09 -8.90
CA VAL A 183 3.06 -12.51 -10.20
C VAL A 183 3.35 -11.02 -10.20
N LEU A 184 3.09 -10.30 -9.11
CA LEU A 184 3.49 -8.90 -8.94
C LEU A 184 5.01 -8.74 -9.07
N ALA A 185 5.79 -9.59 -8.39
CA ALA A 185 7.24 -9.57 -8.46
C ALA A 185 7.76 -9.82 -9.89
N SER A 186 7.17 -10.79 -10.59
CA SER A 186 7.50 -11.12 -11.97
C SER A 186 7.12 -9.99 -12.94
N ALA A 187 5.95 -9.38 -12.75
CA ALA A 187 5.50 -8.23 -13.53
C ALA A 187 6.42 -7.02 -13.33
N HIS A 188 6.94 -6.80 -12.11
CA HIS A 188 7.92 -5.77 -11.84
C HIS A 188 9.24 -6.01 -12.59
N ILE A 189 9.79 -7.22 -12.53
CA ILE A 189 11.03 -7.59 -13.24
C ILE A 189 10.87 -7.46 -14.75
N LEU A 190 9.74 -7.91 -15.29
CA LEU A 190 9.44 -7.82 -16.72
C LEU A 190 8.96 -6.43 -17.14
N GLN A 191 8.79 -5.49 -16.21
CA GLN A 191 8.27 -4.15 -16.47
C GLN A 191 6.92 -4.17 -17.22
N LEU A 192 6.03 -5.07 -16.80
CA LEU A 192 4.66 -5.20 -17.31
C LEU A 192 3.70 -4.36 -16.47
N SER A 193 3.61 -3.06 -16.77
CA SER A 193 2.86 -2.09 -15.96
C SER A 193 1.37 -2.43 -15.79
N SER A 194 0.71 -2.91 -16.85
CA SER A 194 -0.72 -3.28 -16.79
C SER A 194 -0.97 -4.47 -15.87
N LEU A 195 -0.15 -5.51 -15.97
CA LEU A 195 -0.21 -6.69 -15.11
C LEU A 195 0.12 -6.32 -13.66
N PHE A 196 1.15 -5.50 -13.46
CA PHE A 196 1.55 -5.02 -12.14
C PHE A 196 0.40 -4.29 -11.44
N GLN A 197 -0.25 -3.32 -12.11
CA GLN A 197 -1.37 -2.57 -11.54
C GLN A 197 -2.60 -3.45 -11.29
N ARG A 198 -2.87 -4.45 -12.14
CA ARG A 198 -3.93 -5.45 -11.87
C ARG A 198 -3.65 -6.28 -10.61
N CYS A 199 -2.39 -6.69 -10.40
CA CYS A 199 -2.00 -7.38 -9.17
C CYS A 199 -2.21 -6.48 -7.94
N VAL A 200 -1.82 -5.21 -8.02
CA VAL A 200 -2.01 -4.23 -6.93
C VAL A 200 -3.50 -4.09 -6.58
N ALA A 201 -4.37 -3.92 -7.59
CA ALA A 201 -5.81 -3.83 -7.38
C ALA A 201 -6.39 -5.10 -6.72
N MET A 202 -5.96 -6.29 -7.17
CA MET A 202 -6.36 -7.56 -6.58
C MET A 202 -5.90 -7.68 -5.11
N MET A 203 -4.66 -7.28 -4.82
CA MET A 203 -4.13 -7.28 -3.45
C MET A 203 -4.89 -6.33 -2.53
N MET A 204 -5.21 -5.12 -3.01
CA MET A 204 -6.00 -4.14 -2.24
C MET A 204 -7.39 -4.66 -1.89
N ASN A 205 -8.05 -5.35 -2.83
CA ASN A 205 -9.36 -5.95 -2.61
C ASN A 205 -9.32 -7.21 -1.72
N GLY A 206 -8.17 -7.90 -1.68
CA GLY A 206 -7.93 -9.13 -0.92
C GLY A 206 -7.22 -8.93 0.42
N LEU A 207 -7.27 -7.73 1.01
CA LEU A 207 -6.62 -7.45 2.31
C LEU A 207 -7.30 -8.21 3.46
N MET A 208 -6.51 -9.02 4.16
CA MET A 208 -6.93 -9.83 5.30
C MET A 208 -5.85 -9.84 6.38
N PRO A 209 -6.16 -10.23 7.64
CA PRO A 209 -5.17 -10.34 8.72
C PRO A 209 -3.97 -11.23 8.36
N SER A 210 -4.19 -12.29 7.59
CA SER A 210 -3.15 -13.24 7.21
C SER A 210 -2.23 -12.74 6.08
N THR A 211 -2.71 -11.86 5.20
CA THR A 211 -2.03 -11.40 3.98
C THR A 211 -1.41 -10.00 4.11
N ILE A 212 -1.91 -9.18 5.03
CA ILE A 212 -1.53 -7.76 5.13
C ILE A 212 -0.02 -7.54 5.31
N LYS A 213 0.67 -8.39 6.09
CA LYS A 213 2.12 -8.29 6.26
C LYS A 213 2.82 -8.38 4.91
N ASP A 214 2.50 -9.43 4.15
CA ASP A 214 3.22 -9.75 2.93
C ASP A 214 2.90 -8.72 1.83
N PHE A 215 1.65 -8.24 1.77
CA PHE A 215 1.25 -7.16 0.85
C PHE A 215 1.90 -5.82 1.21
N TYR A 216 1.98 -5.48 2.50
CA TYR A 216 2.67 -4.26 2.93
C TYR A 216 4.17 -4.31 2.59
N LEU A 217 4.84 -5.42 2.88
CA LEU A 217 6.25 -5.60 2.56
C LEU A 217 6.51 -5.55 1.05
N ALA A 218 5.61 -6.13 0.24
CA ALA A 218 5.67 -6.03 -1.21
C ALA A 218 5.52 -4.57 -1.68
N GLY A 219 4.55 -3.83 -1.14
CA GLY A 219 4.37 -2.40 -1.42
C GLY A 219 5.62 -1.58 -1.09
N CYS A 220 6.25 -1.82 0.06
CA CYS A 220 7.51 -1.16 0.42
C CYS A 220 8.67 -1.53 -0.53
N LYS A 221 8.81 -2.81 -0.86
CA LYS A 221 9.89 -3.33 -1.71
C LYS A 221 9.81 -2.79 -3.13
N TYR A 222 8.62 -2.79 -3.72
CA TYR A 222 8.39 -2.33 -5.09
C TYR A 222 8.03 -0.84 -5.18
N LYS A 223 8.05 -0.13 -4.05
CA LYS A 223 7.74 1.31 -3.92
C LYS A 223 6.36 1.69 -4.48
N GLU A 224 5.38 0.83 -4.25
CA GLU A 224 3.99 1.05 -4.67
C GLU A 224 3.19 1.67 -3.52
N GLU A 225 3.05 3.00 -3.59
CA GLU A 225 2.43 3.82 -2.52
C GLU A 225 0.94 3.53 -2.34
N GLN A 226 0.22 3.20 -3.41
CA GLN A 226 -1.20 2.90 -3.35
C GLN A 226 -1.45 1.68 -2.47
N LEU A 227 -0.64 0.63 -2.65
CA LEU A 227 -0.72 -0.61 -1.89
C LEU A 227 -0.35 -0.40 -0.41
N THR A 228 0.74 0.32 -0.13
CA THR A 228 1.14 0.60 1.26
C THR A 228 0.09 1.43 1.99
N THR A 229 -0.46 2.44 1.33
CA THR A 229 -1.52 3.29 1.90
C THR A 229 -2.80 2.52 2.13
N ALA A 230 -3.16 1.60 1.23
CA ALA A 230 -4.31 0.73 1.40
C ALA A 230 -4.15 -0.20 2.61
N CYS A 231 -2.96 -0.79 2.79
CA CYS A 231 -2.65 -1.61 3.96
C CYS A 231 -2.75 -0.80 5.26
N GLU A 232 -2.19 0.42 5.28
CA GLU A 232 -2.26 1.32 6.45
C GLU A 232 -3.72 1.66 6.79
N LYS A 233 -4.52 2.12 5.82
CA LYS A 233 -5.95 2.43 6.01
C LYS A 233 -6.78 1.22 6.44
N TRP A 234 -6.52 0.06 5.86
CA TRP A 234 -7.22 -1.16 6.23
C TRP A 234 -6.90 -1.54 7.68
N LEU A 235 -5.64 -1.42 8.10
CA LEU A 235 -5.24 -1.73 9.48
C LEU A 235 -5.75 -0.69 10.48
N GLU A 236 -5.81 0.60 10.11
CA GLU A 236 -6.46 1.66 10.92
C GLU A 236 -7.88 1.28 11.33
N MET A 237 -8.65 0.62 10.45
CA MET A 237 -10.02 0.23 10.75
C MET A 237 -10.14 -1.14 11.44
N ASN A 238 -9.17 -2.03 11.21
CA ASN A 238 -9.27 -3.45 11.58
C ASN A 238 -8.34 -3.90 12.72
N LEU A 239 -7.38 -3.07 13.15
CA LEU A 239 -6.36 -3.44 14.15
C LEU A 239 -6.98 -3.96 15.44
N VAL A 240 -7.86 -3.18 16.07
CA VAL A 240 -8.52 -3.55 17.33
C VAL A 240 -9.69 -4.53 17.12
N PRO A 241 -10.65 -4.28 16.20
CA PRO A 241 -11.86 -5.12 16.13
C PRO A 241 -11.63 -6.51 15.50
N LEU A 242 -10.65 -6.65 14.59
CA LEU A 242 -10.47 -7.89 13.82
C LEU A 242 -9.10 -8.52 14.03
N VAL A 243 -8.00 -7.77 13.86
CA VAL A 243 -6.65 -8.32 13.95
C VAL A 243 -6.30 -8.64 15.40
N GLY A 244 -6.75 -7.81 16.35
CA GLY A 244 -6.54 -7.96 17.79
C GLY A 244 -7.16 -9.22 18.41
N THR A 245 -8.02 -9.92 17.69
CA THR A 245 -8.64 -11.18 18.12
C THR A 245 -8.02 -12.42 17.47
N GLN A 246 -6.97 -12.24 16.65
CA GLN A 246 -6.37 -13.30 15.84
C GLN A 246 -4.88 -13.47 16.10
N ILE A 247 -4.38 -14.71 15.92
CA ILE A 247 -2.95 -15.02 16.05
C ILE A 247 -2.10 -14.27 15.01
N HIS A 248 -2.72 -13.86 13.90
CA HIS A 248 -2.09 -13.10 12.82
C HIS A 248 -1.57 -11.73 13.27
N LEU A 249 -2.02 -11.20 14.41
CA LEU A 249 -1.47 -9.97 15.00
C LEU A 249 0.06 -10.00 15.10
N ARG A 250 0.65 -11.17 15.40
CA ARG A 250 2.11 -11.35 15.48
C ARG A 250 2.85 -11.07 14.16
N LYS A 251 2.15 -11.15 13.03
CA LYS A 251 2.75 -10.94 11.71
C LYS A 251 2.91 -9.44 11.39
N ILE A 252 2.22 -8.55 12.09
CA ILE A 252 2.26 -7.11 11.81
C ILE A 252 3.65 -6.55 12.11
N PRO A 253 4.34 -5.94 11.13
CA PRO A 253 5.63 -5.29 11.36
C PRO A 253 5.51 -4.10 12.31
N GLN A 254 6.52 -3.90 13.16
CA GLN A 254 6.55 -2.80 14.12
C GLN A 254 6.41 -1.42 13.44
N GLU A 255 7.07 -1.21 12.30
CA GLU A 255 6.99 0.05 11.54
C GLU A 255 5.56 0.37 11.07
N LEU A 256 4.86 -0.64 10.53
CA LEU A 256 3.46 -0.49 10.12
C LEU A 256 2.56 -0.19 11.34
N LEU A 257 2.76 -0.93 12.44
CA LEU A 257 2.01 -0.73 13.67
C LEU A 257 2.21 0.69 14.21
N HIS A 258 3.44 1.19 14.24
CA HIS A 258 3.76 2.54 14.69
C HIS A 258 3.07 3.62 13.85
N LYS A 259 3.08 3.49 12.52
CA LYS A 259 2.37 4.43 11.62
C LYS A 259 0.86 4.45 11.91
N VAL A 260 0.26 3.27 12.07
CA VAL A 260 -1.18 3.14 12.33
C VAL A 260 -1.55 3.71 13.70
N LEU A 261 -0.73 3.50 14.73
CA LEU A 261 -0.94 4.07 16.07
C LEU A 261 -0.87 5.60 16.10
N ARG A 262 -0.03 6.21 15.25
CA ARG A 262 0.06 7.68 15.13
C ARG A 262 -1.09 8.27 14.32
N SER A 263 -1.81 7.46 13.55
CA SER A 263 -2.87 7.94 12.69
C SER A 263 -4.07 8.42 13.51
N PRO A 264 -4.60 9.64 13.24
CA PRO A 264 -5.82 10.11 13.89
C PRO A 264 -7.07 9.36 13.43
N ARG A 265 -6.97 8.54 12.37
CA ARG A 265 -8.06 7.73 11.81
C ARG A 265 -8.18 6.34 12.42
N LEU A 266 -7.24 5.95 13.30
CA LEU A 266 -7.26 4.66 13.96
C LEU A 266 -8.59 4.46 14.71
N PHE A 267 -9.31 3.41 14.33
CA PHE A 267 -10.55 3.02 14.96
C PHE A 267 -10.28 2.14 16.18
N THR A 268 -10.79 2.56 17.34
CA THR A 268 -10.73 1.78 18.59
C THR A 268 -12.05 1.92 19.35
N PHE A 269 -12.45 0.90 20.11
CA PHE A 269 -13.61 1.00 21.00
C PHE A 269 -13.34 1.95 22.19
N ASN A 270 -12.10 1.93 22.68
CA ASN A 270 -11.53 2.84 23.68
C ASN A 270 -10.02 2.57 23.80
N GLU A 271 -9.29 3.49 24.42
CA GLU A 271 -7.84 3.41 24.63
C GLU A 271 -7.40 2.15 25.39
N PHE A 272 -8.24 1.61 26.27
CA PHE A 272 -7.92 0.37 27.00
C PHE A 272 -7.95 -0.86 26.09
N HIS A 273 -8.86 -0.96 25.12
CA HIS A 273 -8.85 -2.07 24.15
C HIS A 273 -7.64 -1.98 23.21
N LEU A 274 -7.23 -0.76 22.85
CA LEU A 274 -6.01 -0.55 22.09
C LEU A 274 -4.79 -1.01 22.90
N LEU A 275 -4.71 -0.66 24.18
CA LEU A 275 -3.67 -1.15 25.08
C LEU A 275 -3.64 -2.68 25.14
N LYS A 276 -4.78 -3.34 25.35
CA LYS A 276 -4.86 -4.81 25.36
C LYS A 276 -4.32 -5.42 24.07
N THR A 277 -4.67 -4.82 22.93
CA THR A 277 -4.20 -5.26 21.61
C THR A 277 -2.68 -5.14 21.50
N LEU A 278 -2.09 -4.05 21.99
CA LEU A 278 -0.64 -3.87 21.96
C LEU A 278 0.10 -4.81 22.93
N LEU A 279 -0.42 -5.01 24.14
CA LEU A 279 0.13 -5.99 25.08
C LEU A 279 0.11 -7.40 24.49
N LEU A 280 -1.00 -7.77 23.83
CA LEU A 280 -1.10 -9.04 23.11
C LEU A 280 -0.08 -9.13 21.96
N TRP A 281 0.08 -8.07 21.17
CA TRP A 281 1.08 -8.04 20.10
C TRP A 281 2.49 -8.28 20.66
N VAL A 282 2.89 -7.57 21.72
CA VAL A 282 4.20 -7.76 22.37
C VAL A 282 4.36 -9.18 22.91
N PHE A 283 3.34 -9.69 23.61
CA PHE A 283 3.36 -11.07 24.12
C PHE A 283 3.57 -12.09 23.01
N LEU A 284 2.91 -11.92 21.86
CA LEU A 284 3.05 -12.81 20.71
C LEU A 284 4.42 -12.67 20.02
N GLN A 285 5.04 -11.49 20.03
CA GLN A 285 6.43 -11.33 19.55
C GLN A 285 7.43 -12.06 20.44
N LEU A 286 7.21 -12.12 21.75
CA LEU A 286 8.12 -12.82 22.66
C LEU A 286 7.90 -14.34 22.66
N ASN A 287 6.68 -14.79 22.39
CA ASN A 287 6.27 -16.19 22.50
C ASN A 287 5.94 -16.83 21.13
N HIS A 288 6.95 -16.96 20.27
CA HIS A 288 6.81 -17.46 18.89
C HIS A 288 6.17 -18.85 18.75
N LYS A 289 6.26 -19.70 19.78
CA LYS A 289 5.75 -21.09 19.76
C LYS A 289 4.23 -21.18 19.90
N ILE A 290 3.57 -20.11 20.35
CA ILE A 290 2.13 -20.11 20.58
C ILE A 290 1.38 -20.11 19.25
N GLN A 291 0.37 -20.98 19.13
CA GLN A 291 -0.44 -21.13 17.93
C GLN A 291 -1.87 -20.61 18.09
N THR A 292 -2.34 -20.44 19.33
CA THR A 292 -3.68 -19.98 19.68
C THR A 292 -3.63 -18.60 20.32
N VAL A 293 -4.72 -17.83 20.22
CA VAL A 293 -4.78 -16.52 20.88
C VAL A 293 -4.95 -16.73 22.39
N PRO A 294 -4.02 -16.26 23.22
CA PRO A 294 -4.14 -16.39 24.67
C PRO A 294 -5.31 -15.55 25.20
N VAL A 295 -5.92 -16.01 26.28
CA VAL A 295 -6.84 -15.16 27.05
C VAL A 295 -6.07 -14.02 27.70
N HIS A 296 -6.78 -12.92 27.95
CA HIS A 296 -6.19 -11.68 28.41
C HIS A 296 -5.45 -11.83 29.75
N GLU A 297 -5.99 -12.64 30.66
CA GLU A 297 -5.44 -12.92 31.98
C GLU A 297 -4.06 -13.60 31.89
N THR A 298 -3.86 -14.47 30.89
CA THR A 298 -2.57 -15.12 30.63
C THR A 298 -1.51 -14.10 30.21
N VAL A 299 -1.89 -13.14 29.35
CA VAL A 299 -0.99 -12.05 28.93
C VAL A 299 -0.58 -11.20 30.13
N LEU A 300 -1.54 -10.85 31.01
CA LEU A 300 -1.23 -10.11 32.23
C LEU A 300 -0.33 -10.90 33.18
N ALA A 301 -0.61 -12.19 33.41
CA ALA A 301 0.17 -13.06 34.28
C ALA A 301 1.62 -13.17 33.78
N PHE A 302 1.82 -13.27 32.46
CA PHE A 302 3.15 -13.26 31.85
C PHE A 302 3.93 -12.00 32.22
N PHE A 303 3.37 -10.80 31.97
CA PHE A 303 4.07 -9.56 32.32
C PHE A 303 4.28 -9.39 33.83
N LYS A 304 3.34 -9.86 34.67
CA LYS A 304 3.49 -9.84 36.14
C LYS A 304 4.59 -10.76 36.66
N SER A 305 4.97 -11.79 35.90
CA SER A 305 6.01 -12.74 36.31
C SER A 305 7.43 -12.16 36.25
N PHE A 306 7.63 -11.04 35.53
CA PHE A 306 8.93 -10.38 35.46
C PHE A 306 9.34 -9.77 36.81
N PRO A 307 10.66 -9.70 37.11
CA PRO A 307 11.14 -9.07 38.34
C PRO A 307 10.64 -7.63 38.49
N LYS A 308 10.11 -7.29 39.68
CA LYS A 308 9.53 -5.96 39.95
C LYS A 308 10.56 -4.82 40.08
N LYS A 309 11.85 -5.11 39.92
CA LYS A 309 12.93 -4.11 40.06
C LYS A 309 12.91 -3.10 38.91
N HIS A 310 12.52 -3.53 37.71
CA HIS A 310 12.42 -2.71 36.51
C HIS A 310 11.16 -3.10 35.73
N SER A 311 10.44 -2.11 35.20
CA SER A 311 9.30 -2.38 34.33
C SER A 311 9.75 -3.02 33.03
N PHE A 312 8.86 -3.74 32.33
CA PHE A 312 9.20 -4.35 31.04
C PHE A 312 9.75 -3.32 30.03
N LEU A 313 9.16 -2.12 29.96
CA LEU A 313 9.60 -1.07 29.03
C LEU A 313 10.98 -0.47 29.38
N ASP A 314 11.43 -0.55 30.64
CA ASP A 314 12.76 -0.08 31.04
C ASP A 314 13.87 -1.04 30.63
N GLN A 315 13.54 -2.32 30.40
CA GLN A 315 14.50 -3.35 30.01
C GLN A 315 14.92 -3.21 28.53
N ASP A 316 16.08 -3.77 28.17
CA ASP A 316 16.61 -3.70 26.79
C ASP A 316 15.63 -4.23 25.74
N ALA A 317 14.87 -5.28 26.08
CA ALA A 317 13.83 -5.84 25.21
C ALA A 317 12.63 -4.90 24.99
N GLY A 318 12.39 -3.98 25.93
CA GLY A 318 11.28 -3.02 25.92
C GLY A 318 11.62 -1.66 25.30
N GLN A 319 12.88 -1.26 25.27
CA GLN A 319 13.31 0.06 24.79
C GLN A 319 12.88 0.34 23.33
N GLY A 320 13.01 -0.65 22.46
CA GLY A 320 12.56 -0.55 21.07
C GLY A 320 11.05 -0.36 20.92
N LEU A 321 10.26 -0.68 21.94
CA LEU A 321 8.80 -0.64 21.93
C LEU A 321 8.23 0.66 22.51
N VAL A 322 9.03 1.43 23.24
CA VAL A 322 8.62 2.71 23.86
C VAL A 322 7.87 3.64 22.89
N PRO A 323 8.33 3.84 21.63
CA PRO A 323 7.61 4.71 20.69
C PRO A 323 6.17 4.27 20.38
N LEU A 324 5.89 2.96 20.40
CA LEU A 324 4.54 2.44 20.20
C LEU A 324 3.62 2.84 21.35
N PHE A 325 4.09 2.68 22.58
CA PHE A 325 3.30 2.94 23.78
C PHE A 325 3.14 4.43 24.10
N LEU A 326 4.06 5.28 23.63
CA LEU A 326 3.90 6.74 23.66
C LEU A 326 2.75 7.24 22.78
N CYS A 327 2.31 6.46 21.79
CA CYS A 327 1.15 6.80 20.96
C CYS A 327 -0.18 6.59 21.71
N LEU A 328 -0.19 5.85 22.82
CA LEU A 328 -1.40 5.59 23.60
C LEU A 328 -1.79 6.80 24.45
N ARG A 329 -3.09 7.05 24.56
CA ARG A 329 -3.61 8.07 25.48
C ARG A 329 -3.99 7.40 26.80
N LEU A 330 -2.97 7.00 27.58
CA LEU A 330 -3.18 6.31 28.86
C LEU A 330 -4.06 7.11 29.84
N HIS A 331 -4.01 8.45 29.79
CA HIS A 331 -4.90 9.33 30.56
C HIS A 331 -6.40 9.20 30.19
N GLY A 332 -6.71 8.66 29.01
CA GLY A 332 -8.09 8.36 28.57
C GLY A 332 -8.69 7.10 29.22
N ILE A 333 -7.91 6.35 30.01
CA ILE A 333 -8.37 5.14 30.70
C ILE A 333 -8.95 5.56 32.06
N ILE A 334 -10.27 5.76 32.10
CA ILE A 334 -10.96 6.35 33.26
C ILE A 334 -11.64 5.34 34.19
N LYS A 335 -11.85 4.10 33.74
CA LYS A 335 -12.56 3.06 34.51
C LYS A 335 -11.66 2.53 35.63
N GLY A 336 -12.15 2.55 36.87
CA GLY A 336 -11.39 2.12 38.05
C GLY A 336 -10.79 0.71 37.92
N LYS A 337 -11.58 -0.28 37.48
CA LYS A 337 -11.08 -1.66 37.26
C LYS A 337 -9.88 -1.72 36.29
N ASN A 338 -9.88 -0.89 35.26
CA ASN A 338 -8.81 -0.84 34.25
C ASN A 338 -7.56 -0.13 34.79
N LEU A 339 -7.74 0.88 35.64
CA LEU A 339 -6.65 1.56 36.32
C LEU A 339 -5.96 0.65 37.34
N GLU A 340 -6.72 -0.16 38.07
CA GLU A 340 -6.14 -1.18 38.95
C GLU A 340 -5.33 -2.20 38.14
N GLU A 341 -5.82 -2.64 36.99
CA GLU A 341 -5.07 -3.54 36.11
C GLU A 341 -3.74 -2.92 35.63
N LEU A 342 -3.78 -1.65 35.21
CA LEU A 342 -2.61 -0.85 34.81
C LEU A 342 -1.58 -0.67 35.93
N ARG A 343 -2.04 -0.55 37.18
CA ARG A 343 -1.14 -0.41 38.34
C ARG A 343 -0.41 -1.72 38.66
N HIS A 344 -1.07 -2.85 38.44
CA HIS A 344 -0.53 -4.15 38.79
C HIS A 344 0.20 -4.86 37.65
N ILE A 345 0.15 -4.34 36.42
CA ILE A 345 0.92 -4.88 35.30
C ILE A 345 2.38 -4.38 35.41
N ASN A 346 3.35 -5.30 35.48
CA ASN A 346 4.77 -4.95 35.48
C ASN A 346 5.26 -4.64 34.04
N PHE A 347 4.58 -3.70 33.37
CA PHE A 347 4.84 -3.34 31.98
C PHE A 347 5.34 -1.90 31.82
N PHE A 348 4.64 -0.95 32.43
CA PHE A 348 4.94 0.48 32.31
C PHE A 348 5.90 0.96 33.40
N PRO A 349 6.75 1.96 33.10
CA PRO A 349 7.54 2.62 34.14
C PRO A 349 6.63 3.30 35.16
N GLU A 350 7.02 3.27 36.44
CA GLU A 350 6.23 3.86 37.53
C GLU A 350 5.91 5.34 37.29
N THR A 351 6.85 6.08 36.71
CA THR A 351 6.69 7.50 36.37
C THR A 351 5.53 7.76 35.41
N TRP A 352 5.23 6.82 34.51
CA TRP A 352 4.09 6.93 33.59
C TRP A 352 2.78 6.69 34.34
N LEU A 353 2.74 5.67 35.20
CA LEU A 353 1.56 5.34 35.99
C LEU A 353 1.18 6.48 36.93
N ILE A 354 2.16 7.09 37.60
CA ILE A 354 1.97 8.27 38.46
C ILE A 354 1.31 9.42 37.69
N ARG A 355 1.77 9.69 36.46
CA ARG A 355 1.18 10.74 35.60
C ARG A 355 -0.26 10.42 35.22
N VAL A 356 -0.55 9.16 34.92
CA VAL A 356 -1.92 8.72 34.60
C VAL A 356 -2.83 8.89 35.81
N THR A 357 -2.41 8.47 37.01
CA THR A 357 -3.20 8.60 38.24
C THR A 357 -3.37 10.06 38.66
N ALA A 358 -2.34 10.90 38.53
CA ALA A 358 -2.43 12.33 38.82
C ALA A 358 -3.41 13.03 37.87
N ASN A 359 -3.34 12.74 36.57
CA ASN A 359 -4.28 13.27 35.59
C ASN A 359 -5.72 12.81 35.86
N HIS A 360 -5.91 11.56 36.27
CA HIS A 360 -7.22 11.03 36.67
C HIS A 360 -7.76 11.74 37.90
N TYR A 361 -6.93 11.94 38.93
CA TYR A 361 -7.30 12.68 40.14
C TYR A 361 -7.69 14.12 39.81
N HIS A 362 -6.88 14.84 39.03
CA HIS A 362 -7.21 16.21 38.61
C HIS A 362 -8.48 16.30 37.77
N ALA A 363 -8.75 15.32 36.91
CA ALA A 363 -10.02 15.25 36.19
C ALA A 363 -11.20 15.12 37.17
N ARG A 364 -11.09 14.25 38.18
CA ARG A 364 -12.14 14.10 39.21
C ARG A 364 -12.31 15.34 40.08
N VAL A 365 -11.22 15.96 40.54
CA VAL A 365 -11.27 17.15 41.39
C VAL A 365 -11.86 18.36 40.66
N LYS A 366 -11.49 18.60 39.40
CA LYS A 366 -12.11 19.65 38.57
C LYS A 366 -13.63 19.48 38.40
N HIS A 367 -14.14 18.25 38.48
CA HIS A 367 -15.57 17.98 38.47
C HIS A 367 -16.26 18.18 39.83
N THR A 368 -15.49 18.27 40.92
CA THR A 368 -16.01 18.39 42.30
C THR A 368 -16.00 19.85 42.79
N ASP A 369 -15.06 20.67 42.31
CA ASP A 369 -14.92 22.10 42.70
C ASP A 369 -15.94 23.05 42.03
N LEU A 370 -16.70 22.57 41.04
CA LEU A 370 -17.83 23.31 40.48
C LEU A 370 -19.09 22.82 41.19
N GLY A 371 -19.60 23.60 42.15
CA GLY A 371 -20.80 23.33 42.95
C GLY A 371 -22.08 23.21 42.12
N PHE A 372 -22.22 22.11 41.38
CA PHE A 372 -23.44 21.73 40.68
C PHE A 372 -24.20 20.67 41.48
N PRO A 373 -25.52 20.80 41.65
CA PRO A 373 -26.32 19.82 42.39
C PRO A 373 -26.17 18.42 41.80
N SER A 374 -26.13 17.45 42.70
CA SER A 374 -25.89 16.01 42.54
C SER A 374 -26.90 15.24 41.66
N LEU A 375 -27.62 15.92 40.76
CA LEU A 375 -28.57 15.35 39.79
C LEU A 375 -27.98 15.16 38.37
N LEU A 376 -26.74 15.60 38.11
CA LEU A 376 -26.00 15.23 36.89
C LEU A 376 -25.20 13.93 37.04
N TYR A 377 -25.30 13.28 38.20
CA TYR A 377 -24.76 11.93 38.46
C TYR A 377 -25.66 10.84 37.88
N GLU A 378 -25.95 10.91 36.59
CA GLU A 378 -26.42 9.74 35.84
C GLU A 378 -25.53 9.55 34.60
N HIS A 379 -24.52 8.69 34.79
CA HIS A 379 -23.95 7.81 33.76
C HIS A 379 -23.25 8.49 32.57
N GLY A 380 -22.07 9.09 32.80
CA GLY A 380 -21.19 9.64 31.75
C GLY A 380 -19.97 8.77 31.39
N PRO A 381 -19.95 8.12 30.21
CA PRO A 381 -18.78 7.55 29.54
C PRO A 381 -18.31 8.53 28.44
N VAL A 382 -17.80 9.71 28.81
CA VAL A 382 -17.44 10.73 27.80
C VAL A 382 -15.93 10.93 27.71
N SER A 383 -15.45 10.64 26.51
CA SER A 383 -14.19 11.00 25.88
C SER A 383 -13.91 12.50 25.96
N LEU A 384 -12.65 12.87 26.21
CA LEU A 384 -12.12 14.25 26.23
C LEU A 384 -12.09 14.94 24.84
N ARG A 385 -13.04 14.63 23.94
CA ARG A 385 -13.29 15.43 22.74
C ARG A 385 -14.61 16.15 22.91
N THR A 386 -14.56 17.45 22.73
CA THR A 386 -15.69 18.35 22.55
C THR A 386 -16.67 17.73 21.54
N GLU A 387 -17.86 17.41 22.02
CA GLU A 387 -19.12 17.37 21.25
C GLU A 387 -19.25 16.33 20.12
N ARG A 388 -19.93 15.20 20.40
CA ARG A 388 -20.50 14.29 19.38
C ARG A 388 -21.76 14.88 18.74
N LEU A 389 -21.66 16.10 18.24
CA LEU A 389 -22.72 16.71 17.46
C LEU A 389 -22.73 16.03 16.09
N VAL A 390 -23.78 15.28 15.76
CA VAL A 390 -23.92 14.61 14.46
C VAL A 390 -25.09 15.25 13.74
N LYS A 391 -24.86 15.72 12.52
CA LYS A 391 -25.93 16.12 11.61
C LYS A 391 -26.30 14.90 10.78
N TYR A 392 -27.56 14.47 10.79
CA TYR A 392 -27.97 13.28 10.05
C TYR A 392 -29.36 13.44 9.44
N GLU A 393 -29.63 12.64 8.41
CA GLU A 393 -30.92 12.55 7.73
C GLU A 393 -31.24 11.07 7.47
N ILE A 394 -32.48 10.66 7.75
CA ILE A 394 -32.96 9.30 7.49
C ILE A 394 -33.94 9.38 6.33
N ARG A 395 -33.76 8.56 5.30
CA ARG A 395 -34.69 8.45 4.17
C ARG A 395 -35.16 7.02 3.99
N ALA A 396 -36.41 6.85 3.61
CA ALA A 396 -37.00 5.58 3.22
C ALA A 396 -37.70 5.75 1.88
N GLN A 397 -37.46 4.82 0.95
CA GLN A 397 -38.07 4.81 -0.37
C GLN A 397 -38.83 3.51 -0.57
N THR A 398 -40.00 3.58 -1.21
CA THR A 398 -40.85 2.43 -1.47
C THR A 398 -41.57 2.57 -2.80
N LEU A 399 -41.90 1.44 -3.42
CA LEU A 399 -42.58 1.39 -4.71
C LEU A 399 -44.07 1.13 -4.49
N VAL A 400 -44.92 2.11 -4.84
CA VAL A 400 -46.39 2.02 -4.75
C VAL A 400 -46.95 2.33 -6.14
N ASP A 401 -47.73 1.41 -6.70
CA ASP A 401 -48.38 1.55 -8.02
C ASP A 401 -47.41 1.97 -9.15
N GLY A 402 -46.20 1.39 -9.14
CA GLY A 402 -45.17 1.67 -10.14
C GLY A 402 -44.45 3.02 -10.00
N LYS A 403 -44.73 3.80 -8.96
CA LYS A 403 -44.04 5.06 -8.65
C LYS A 403 -43.28 4.98 -7.33
N TRP A 404 -42.09 5.57 -7.31
CA TRP A 404 -41.31 5.70 -6.08
C TRP A 404 -41.88 6.78 -5.18
N GLN A 405 -42.19 6.41 -3.95
CA GLN A 405 -42.51 7.34 -2.87
C GLN A 405 -41.32 7.43 -1.92
N GLU A 406 -40.94 8.67 -1.57
CA GLU A 406 -39.84 8.96 -0.63
C GLU A 406 -40.37 9.57 0.66
N PHE A 407 -39.91 9.04 1.78
CA PHE A 407 -40.14 9.53 3.13
C PHE A 407 -38.81 9.94 3.72
N ARG A 408 -38.74 11.10 4.38
CA ARG A 408 -37.50 11.56 5.00
C ARG A 408 -37.74 12.23 6.34
N THR A 409 -36.75 12.17 7.22
CA THR A 409 -36.65 13.15 8.30
C THR A 409 -36.11 14.47 7.75
N ASN A 410 -36.31 15.57 8.46
CA ASN A 410 -35.51 16.78 8.23
C ASN A 410 -34.03 16.49 8.55
N GLN A 411 -33.12 17.42 8.23
CA GLN A 411 -31.76 17.35 8.72
C GLN A 411 -31.77 17.57 10.24
N ILE A 412 -31.39 16.55 11.00
CA ILE A 412 -31.39 16.56 12.46
C ILE A 412 -29.96 16.76 12.95
N THR A 413 -29.76 17.77 13.79
CA THR A 413 -28.51 17.93 14.53
C THR A 413 -28.72 17.38 15.93
N GLN A 414 -28.10 16.25 16.26
CA GLN A 414 -28.26 15.61 17.57
C GLN A 414 -26.89 15.37 18.21
N LYS A 415 -26.82 15.65 19.50
CA LYS A 415 -25.69 15.22 20.34
C LYS A 415 -25.95 13.80 20.81
N PHE A 416 -25.23 12.83 20.25
CA PHE A 416 -25.39 11.43 20.65
C PHE A 416 -24.66 11.14 21.96
N GLY A 417 -25.39 10.58 22.93
CA GLY A 417 -24.91 10.22 24.27
C GLY A 417 -25.25 8.76 24.62
N PHE A 418 -25.01 8.36 25.87
CA PHE A 418 -25.24 6.99 26.34
C PHE A 418 -26.52 6.81 27.16
N VAL A 419 -27.23 7.89 27.46
CA VAL A 419 -28.51 7.86 28.17
C VAL A 419 -29.67 7.68 27.20
N LYS A 420 -30.76 7.03 27.64
CA LYS A 420 -31.94 6.71 26.81
C LYS A 420 -32.45 7.85 25.90
N PRO A 421 -32.49 9.13 26.31
CA PRO A 421 -32.99 10.20 25.43
C PRO A 421 -31.99 10.62 24.33
N SER A 422 -30.70 10.28 24.45
CA SER A 422 -29.65 10.71 23.50
C SER A 422 -28.91 9.57 22.81
N CYS A 423 -29.19 8.32 23.16
CA CYS A 423 -28.52 7.14 22.61
C CYS A 423 -29.16 6.55 21.36
N LYS A 424 -30.31 7.09 20.92
CA LYS A 424 -31.03 6.64 19.72
C LYS A 424 -31.24 7.80 18.77
N SER A 425 -31.24 7.51 17.47
CA SER A 425 -31.69 8.47 16.46
C SER A 425 -33.20 8.66 16.58
N HIS A 426 -33.69 9.74 15.99
CA HIS A 426 -35.11 9.90 15.72
C HIS A 426 -35.64 8.73 14.89
N ALA A 427 -36.91 8.38 15.12
CA ALA A 427 -37.60 7.32 14.40
C ALA A 427 -38.39 7.92 13.24
N LEU A 428 -38.10 7.47 12.02
CA LEU A 428 -38.94 7.71 10.85
C LEU A 428 -40.03 6.64 10.82
N LYS A 429 -41.28 7.02 11.11
CA LYS A 429 -42.45 6.13 10.99
C LYS A 429 -43.04 6.31 9.60
N VAL A 430 -43.14 5.22 8.84
CA VAL A 430 -43.69 5.19 7.48
C VAL A 430 -44.89 4.25 7.47
N GLN A 431 -46.03 4.72 6.97
CA GLN A 431 -47.19 3.89 6.68
C GLN A 431 -47.30 3.77 5.16
N THR A 432 -47.05 2.58 4.63
CA THR A 432 -47.05 2.32 3.19
C THR A 432 -47.49 0.88 2.90
N VAL A 433 -48.07 0.66 1.73
CA VAL A 433 -48.38 -0.68 1.17
C VAL A 433 -47.29 -1.16 0.21
N GLY A 434 -46.30 -0.31 -0.11
CA GLY A 434 -45.25 -0.61 -1.08
C GLY A 434 -44.11 -1.45 -0.50
N ILE A 435 -43.66 -2.42 -1.29
CA ILE A 435 -42.53 -3.31 -1.01
C ILE A 435 -41.70 -3.44 -2.29
N PRO A 436 -40.36 -3.44 -2.25
CA PRO A 436 -39.49 -3.36 -1.07
C PRO A 436 -39.28 -1.93 -0.54
N ILE A 437 -38.96 -1.83 0.75
CA ILE A 437 -38.60 -0.56 1.41
C ILE A 437 -37.07 -0.45 1.50
N TYR A 438 -36.51 0.60 0.92
CA TYR A 438 -35.09 0.94 1.01
C TYR A 438 -34.86 2.05 2.02
N ALA A 439 -34.13 1.77 3.10
CA ALA A 439 -33.75 2.77 4.09
C ALA A 439 -32.30 3.22 3.88
N SER A 440 -32.07 4.52 3.90
CA SER A 440 -30.74 5.14 3.78
C SER A 440 -30.51 6.15 4.89
N PHE A 441 -29.26 6.27 5.33
CA PHE A 441 -28.84 7.13 6.42
C PHE A 441 -27.66 7.99 5.97
N SER A 442 -27.82 9.31 6.05
CA SER A 442 -26.76 10.28 5.75
C SER A 442 -26.23 10.86 7.05
N PHE A 443 -24.92 10.85 7.25
CA PHE A 443 -24.26 11.39 8.45
C PHE A 443 -23.19 12.41 8.06
N ILE A 444 -23.19 13.56 8.74
CA ILE A 444 -22.21 14.62 8.63
C ILE A 444 -21.67 14.91 10.03
N PHE A 445 -20.36 14.76 10.18
CA PHE A 445 -19.63 15.11 11.40
C PHE A 445 -19.03 16.52 11.21
N PRO A 446 -19.45 17.53 11.99
CA PRO A 446 -18.86 18.86 11.92
C PRO A 446 -17.37 18.78 12.24
N THR A 447 -16.56 19.55 11.51
CA THR A 447 -15.11 19.67 11.75
C THR A 447 -14.90 20.30 13.12
N SER A 448 -14.19 19.58 13.99
CA SER A 448 -13.79 20.00 15.33
C SER A 448 -12.73 21.09 15.32
#